data_AF-A0A6B3HHK0-F1
#
_entry.id   AF-A0A6B3HHK0-F1
#
_cell.length_a   1.000
_cell.length_b   1.000
_cell.length_c   1.000
_cell.angle_alpha   90.00
_cell.angle_beta   90.00
_cell.angle_gamma   90.00
#
_symmetry.space_group_name_H-M   'P 1'
#
loop_
_entity.id
_entity.type
_entity.pdbx_description
1 polymer ?
#
loop_
_entity_poly.entity_id
_entity_poly.type
_entity_poly.pdbx_seq_one_letter_code
_entity_poly.pdbx_strand_id
1 'polypeptide(L)'
;DETTEKAEKAALAAMDGEVTAKLSGEKLTLTTEGGDTIALSEEKPAGLVGTRWAVNTLLSGETATSVPADLPKERVPHLTFGEDGTVHGNSGCNSFHGKAAVEGSTIDFGPPAGTRKMCPEAEMEVERAVLAALDG
;
A
#
# COMPACT_ATOMS: atom_id res chain seq x y z
N ASP A 1 -6.28 21.37 -8.32
CA ASP A 1 -7.58 22.08 -8.37
C ASP A 1 -7.64 23.01 -7.17
N GLU A 2 -8.39 24.10 -7.25
CA GLU A 2 -8.55 25.09 -6.16
C GLU A 2 -8.99 24.44 -4.84
N THR A 3 -9.79 23.38 -4.92
CA THR A 3 -10.23 22.59 -3.75
C THR A 3 -9.05 21.88 -3.08
N THR A 4 -8.12 21.34 -3.86
CA THR A 4 -6.91 20.65 -3.34
C THR A 4 -5.97 21.64 -2.66
N GLU A 5 -5.73 22.80 -3.27
CA GLU A 5 -4.85 23.83 -2.74
C GLU A 5 -5.40 24.41 -1.41
N LYS A 6 -6.72 24.64 -1.36
CA LYS A 6 -7.38 25.08 -0.12
C LYS A 6 -7.27 24.05 1.00
N ALA A 7 -7.46 22.77 0.67
CA ALA A 7 -7.32 21.67 1.63
C ALA A 7 -5.88 21.55 2.16
N GLU A 8 -4.88 21.65 1.28
CA GLU A 8 -3.46 21.62 1.64
C GLU A 8 -3.09 22.78 2.57
N LYS A 9 -3.52 24.01 2.25
CA LYS A 9 -3.28 25.18 3.11
C LYS A 9 -3.92 25.03 4.49
N ALA A 10 -5.15 24.55 4.55
CA ALA A 10 -5.84 24.32 5.83
C ALA A 10 -5.11 23.26 6.66
N ALA A 11 -4.67 22.16 6.02
CA ALA A 11 -3.90 21.10 6.67
C ALA A 11 -2.58 21.61 7.26
N LEU A 12 -1.81 22.38 6.50
CA LEU A 12 -0.57 22.99 6.99
C LEU A 12 -0.84 23.92 8.18
N ALA A 13 -1.85 24.80 8.08
CA ALA A 13 -2.23 25.69 9.18
C ALA A 13 -2.69 24.95 10.44
N ALA A 14 -3.35 23.80 10.27
CA ALA A 14 -3.78 22.96 11.39
C ALA A 14 -2.62 22.19 12.05
N MET A 15 -1.53 21.92 11.34
CA MET A 15 -0.34 21.24 11.87
C MET A 15 0.62 22.20 12.58
N ASP A 16 0.74 23.44 12.09
CA ASP A 16 1.67 24.46 12.61
C ASP A 16 1.04 25.41 13.65
N GLY A 17 -0.27 25.28 13.94
CA GLY A 17 -1.02 26.20 14.78
C GLY A 17 -1.89 25.53 15.85
N GLU A 18 -2.50 26.34 16.71
CA GLU A 18 -3.50 25.85 17.67
C GLU A 18 -4.80 25.51 16.93
N VAL A 19 -5.35 24.34 17.23
CA VAL A 19 -6.61 23.86 16.64
C VAL A 19 -7.59 23.46 17.72
N THR A 20 -8.86 23.76 17.48
CA THR A 20 -9.96 23.18 18.25
C THR A 20 -10.40 21.88 17.60
N ALA A 21 -10.31 20.78 18.34
CA ALA A 21 -10.75 19.46 17.90
C ALA A 21 -12.17 19.15 18.40
N LYS A 22 -13.02 18.63 17.51
CA LYS A 22 -14.34 18.11 17.85
C LYS A 22 -14.53 16.73 17.23
N LEU A 23 -14.75 15.72 18.06
CA LEU A 23 -15.11 14.37 17.63
C LEU A 23 -16.64 14.19 17.68
N SER A 24 -17.24 13.73 16.59
CA SER A 24 -18.67 13.40 16.50
C SER A 24 -18.86 12.13 15.69
N GLY A 25 -19.12 11.01 16.37
CA GLY A 25 -19.05 9.68 15.75
C GLY A 25 -17.62 9.37 15.28
N GLU A 26 -17.47 8.89 14.05
CA GLU A 26 -16.18 8.58 13.40
C GLU A 26 -15.55 9.79 12.68
N LYS A 27 -16.12 10.98 12.87
CA LYS A 27 -15.67 12.22 12.22
C LYS A 27 -14.98 13.13 13.21
N LEU A 28 -13.68 13.33 13.01
CA LEU A 28 -12.88 14.32 13.71
C LEU A 28 -12.87 15.61 12.90
N THR A 29 -13.39 16.69 13.46
CA THR A 29 -13.33 18.03 12.85
C THR A 29 -12.29 18.86 13.58
N LEU A 30 -11.27 19.34 12.87
CA LEU A 30 -10.30 20.31 13.35
C LEU A 30 -10.69 21.68 12.84
N THR A 31 -10.66 22.69 13.71
CA THR A 31 -10.91 24.08 13.33
C THR A 31 -9.69 24.91 13.67
N THR A 32 -9.11 25.59 12.68
CA THR A 32 -7.98 26.51 12.87
C THR A 32 -8.47 27.84 13.45
N GLU A 33 -7.57 28.63 14.02
CA GLU A 33 -7.90 30.00 14.50
C GLU A 33 -8.49 30.89 13.39
N GLY A 34 -8.09 30.66 12.14
CA GLY A 34 -8.63 31.37 10.97
C GLY A 34 -10.05 30.97 10.59
N GLY A 35 -10.65 29.99 11.27
CA GLY A 35 -12.00 29.48 11.02
C GLY A 35 -12.08 28.43 9.91
N ASP A 36 -10.96 28.02 9.32
CA ASP A 36 -10.93 26.90 8.38
C ASP A 36 -11.19 25.59 9.11
N THR A 37 -11.96 24.70 8.47
CA THR A 37 -12.33 23.41 9.06
C THR A 37 -11.82 22.25 8.21
N ILE A 38 -11.21 21.29 8.89
CA ILE A 38 -10.76 20.01 8.31
C ILE A 38 -11.62 18.92 8.90
N ALA A 39 -12.32 18.20 8.04
CA ALA A 39 -13.12 17.05 8.40
C ALA A 39 -12.35 15.77 8.09
N LEU A 40 -11.81 15.13 9.12
CA LEU A 40 -11.19 13.81 9.03
C LEU A 40 -12.26 12.75 9.30
N SER A 41 -12.32 11.75 8.44
CA SER A 41 -13.14 10.56 8.64
C SER A 41 -12.22 9.35 8.64
N GLU A 42 -12.50 8.40 9.53
CA GLU A 42 -11.85 7.10 9.47
C GLU A 42 -12.24 6.41 8.15
N GLU A 43 -11.24 6.01 7.38
CA GLU A 43 -11.47 5.16 6.21
C GLU A 43 -11.51 3.72 6.70
N LYS A 44 -12.62 3.04 6.42
CA LYS A 44 -12.75 1.64 6.78
C LYS A 44 -11.63 0.84 6.10
N PRO A 45 -10.83 0.07 6.85
CA PRO A 45 -9.74 -0.70 6.26
C PRO A 45 -10.30 -1.66 5.21
N ALA A 46 -9.62 -1.71 4.06
CA ALA A 46 -9.93 -2.70 3.03
C ALA A 46 -9.76 -4.10 3.61
N GLY A 47 -10.68 -5.02 3.26
CA GLY A 47 -10.53 -6.41 3.62
C GLY A 47 -9.25 -6.98 3.01
N LEU A 48 -8.55 -7.89 3.72
CA LEU A 48 -7.33 -8.49 3.19
C LEU A 48 -7.61 -9.33 1.93
N VAL A 49 -8.63 -10.18 2.02
CA VAL A 49 -9.06 -11.13 0.98
C VAL A 49 -9.88 -10.43 -0.10
N GLY A 50 -9.63 -10.78 -1.37
CA GLY A 50 -10.28 -10.17 -2.53
C GLY A 50 -9.76 -8.78 -2.91
N THR A 51 -8.87 -8.20 -2.09
CA THR A 51 -8.25 -6.90 -2.37
C THR A 51 -6.97 -7.07 -3.15
N ARG A 52 -6.81 -6.21 -4.16
CA ARG A 52 -5.60 -6.13 -4.97
C ARG A 52 -4.61 -5.14 -4.34
N TRP A 53 -3.57 -5.66 -3.70
CA TRP A 53 -2.53 -4.88 -3.03
C TRP A 53 -1.37 -4.62 -3.99
N ALA A 54 -1.10 -3.36 -4.32
CA ALA A 54 0.09 -2.97 -5.07
C ALA A 54 1.29 -2.83 -4.12
N VAL A 55 2.44 -3.32 -4.53
CA VAL A 55 3.69 -3.15 -3.78
C VAL A 55 4.31 -1.82 -4.18
N ASN A 56 4.42 -0.91 -3.22
CA ASN A 56 4.98 0.42 -3.43
C ASN A 56 6.42 0.53 -2.91
N THR A 57 6.72 -0.19 -1.84
CA THR A 57 8.01 -0.15 -1.14
C THR A 57 8.36 -1.54 -0.66
N LEU A 58 9.62 -1.93 -0.83
CA LEU A 58 10.18 -3.19 -0.38
C LEU A 58 11.13 -2.90 0.78
N LEU A 59 11.02 -3.71 1.83
CA LEU A 59 11.86 -3.63 3.01
C LEU A 59 12.84 -4.81 3.02
N SER A 60 14.12 -4.53 3.22
CA SER A 60 15.15 -5.54 3.41
C SER A 60 16.04 -5.11 4.57
N GLY A 61 15.83 -5.73 5.73
CA GLY A 61 16.40 -5.26 7.00
C GLY A 61 15.96 -3.82 7.30
N GLU A 62 16.94 -2.93 7.47
CA GLU A 62 16.72 -1.50 7.74
C GLU A 62 16.58 -0.65 6.46
N THR A 63 16.67 -1.27 5.28
CA THR A 63 16.61 -0.56 3.99
C THR A 63 15.21 -0.60 3.42
N ALA A 64 14.67 0.57 3.10
CA ALA A 64 13.45 0.72 2.31
C ALA A 64 13.78 1.15 0.88
N THR A 65 13.26 0.42 -0.11
CA THR A 65 13.44 0.73 -1.53
C THR A 65 12.07 0.88 -2.19
N SER A 66 11.82 2.03 -2.81
CA SER A 66 10.60 2.25 -3.58
C SER A 66 10.64 1.47 -4.89
N VAL A 67 9.49 0.91 -5.28
CA VAL A 67 9.32 0.35 -6.62
C VAL A 67 9.44 1.49 -7.65
N PRO A 68 10.21 1.32 -8.74
CA PRO A 68 10.39 2.38 -9.73
C PRO A 68 9.04 2.83 -10.33
N ALA A 69 8.82 4.14 -10.34
CA ALA A 69 7.56 4.73 -10.80
C ALA A 69 7.36 4.65 -12.32
N ASP A 70 8.44 4.41 -13.06
CA ASP A 70 8.49 4.31 -14.53
C ASP A 70 8.31 2.87 -15.05
N LEU A 71 8.05 1.90 -14.16
CA LEU A 71 7.65 0.57 -14.59
C LEU A 71 6.38 0.63 -15.45
N PRO A 72 6.27 -0.18 -16.52
CA PRO A 72 5.02 -0.35 -17.24
C PRO A 72 3.90 -0.74 -16.27
N LYS A 73 2.66 -0.29 -16.52
CA LYS A 73 1.54 -0.52 -15.59
C LYS A 73 1.30 -2.00 -15.31
N GLU A 74 1.54 -2.85 -16.30
CA GLU A 74 1.39 -4.30 -16.24
C GLU A 74 2.53 -4.98 -15.45
N ARG A 75 3.59 -4.22 -15.14
CA ARG A 75 4.77 -4.63 -14.36
C ARG A 75 4.76 -4.10 -12.94
N VAL A 76 3.72 -3.35 -12.54
CA VAL A 76 3.60 -2.90 -11.16
C VAL A 76 3.30 -4.12 -10.29
N PRO A 77 4.24 -4.52 -9.40
CA PRO A 77 4.10 -5.71 -8.57
C PRO A 77 2.86 -5.61 -7.68
N HIS A 78 2.20 -6.73 -7.52
CA HIS A 78 0.99 -6.82 -6.71
C HIS A 78 0.70 -8.23 -6.25
N LEU A 79 -0.16 -8.32 -5.23
CA LEU A 79 -0.72 -9.58 -4.76
C LEU A 79 -2.20 -9.46 -4.41
N THR A 80 -2.88 -10.60 -4.39
CA THR A 80 -4.29 -10.74 -4.02
C THR A 80 -4.47 -12.04 -3.26
N PHE A 81 -5.07 -11.96 -2.08
CA PHE A 81 -5.40 -13.13 -1.26
C PHE A 81 -6.77 -13.67 -1.67
N GLY A 82 -6.84 -14.98 -1.89
CA GLY A 82 -8.08 -15.72 -2.16
C GLY A 82 -8.74 -16.22 -0.87
N GLU A 83 -10.03 -16.49 -0.95
CA GLU A 83 -10.81 -17.06 0.17
C GLU A 83 -10.38 -18.50 0.52
N ASP A 84 -9.68 -19.17 -0.39
CA ASP A 84 -9.22 -20.56 -0.29
C ASP A 84 -7.77 -20.70 0.22
N GLY A 85 -7.26 -19.64 0.87
CA GLY A 85 -5.89 -19.59 1.39
C GLY A 85 -4.83 -19.54 0.29
N THR A 86 -5.19 -19.06 -0.90
CA THR A 86 -4.23 -18.81 -1.98
C THR A 86 -3.77 -17.36 -1.99
N VAL A 87 -2.59 -17.13 -2.55
CA VAL A 87 -2.12 -15.81 -2.94
C VAL A 87 -1.66 -15.87 -4.38
N HIS A 88 -1.97 -14.84 -5.16
CA HIS A 88 -1.53 -14.74 -6.54
C HIS A 88 -1.26 -13.29 -6.92
N GLY A 89 -0.46 -13.09 -7.97
CA GLY A 89 -0.17 -11.76 -8.44
C GLY A 89 0.97 -11.73 -9.46
N ASN A 90 1.64 -10.59 -9.49
CA ASN A 90 2.80 -10.34 -10.33
C ASN A 90 3.92 -9.76 -9.46
N SER A 91 5.15 -10.24 -9.67
CA SER A 91 6.34 -9.80 -8.96
C SER A 91 7.07 -8.66 -9.68
N GLY A 92 6.56 -8.14 -10.78
CA GLY A 92 7.28 -7.29 -11.72
C GLY A 92 7.34 -7.96 -13.09
N CYS A 93 8.34 -8.81 -13.32
CA CYS A 93 8.49 -9.51 -14.60
C CYS A 93 7.56 -10.74 -14.76
N ASN A 94 7.29 -11.50 -13.70
CA ASN A 94 6.52 -12.74 -13.78
C ASN A 94 5.24 -12.71 -12.97
N SER A 95 4.28 -13.56 -13.37
CA SER A 95 3.15 -13.86 -12.50
C SER A 95 3.56 -14.96 -11.53
N PHE A 96 3.01 -14.92 -10.32
CA PHE A 96 3.20 -15.94 -9.29
C PHE A 96 1.87 -16.35 -8.67
N HIS A 97 1.87 -17.53 -8.08
CA HIS A 97 0.80 -18.08 -7.26
C HIS A 97 1.39 -18.92 -6.13
N GLY A 98 0.68 -19.04 -5.02
CA GLY A 98 1.12 -19.77 -3.85
C GLY A 98 0.01 -19.94 -2.84
N LYS A 99 0.40 -20.36 -1.64
CA LYS A 99 -0.48 -20.44 -0.47
C LYS A 99 -0.11 -19.33 0.51
N ALA A 100 -1.08 -18.85 1.25
CA ALA A 100 -0.89 -17.92 2.35
C ALA A 100 -1.85 -18.27 3.47
N ALA A 101 -1.31 -18.48 4.68
CA ALA A 101 -2.09 -18.65 5.88
C ALA A 101 -2.14 -17.31 6.63
N VAL A 102 -3.33 -16.88 7.04
CA VAL A 102 -3.51 -15.62 7.76
C VAL A 102 -3.92 -15.96 9.19
N GLU A 103 -3.05 -15.63 10.14
CA GLU A 103 -3.25 -15.89 11.56
C GLU A 103 -3.12 -14.58 12.34
N GLY A 104 -4.27 -13.97 12.65
CA GLY A 104 -4.31 -12.67 13.34
C GLY A 104 -3.66 -11.56 12.51
N SER A 105 -2.48 -11.12 12.94
CA SER A 105 -1.66 -10.09 12.26
C SER A 105 -0.48 -10.67 11.47
N THR A 106 -0.34 -11.99 11.44
CA THR A 106 0.74 -12.69 10.74
C THR A 106 0.21 -13.32 9.45
N ILE A 107 1.01 -13.27 8.40
CA ILE A 107 0.75 -13.94 7.14
C ILE A 107 1.95 -14.84 6.85
N ASP A 108 1.74 -16.15 6.84
CA ASP A 108 2.76 -17.13 6.51
C ASP A 108 2.61 -17.53 5.04
N PHE A 109 3.66 -17.35 4.24
CA PHE A 109 3.64 -17.65 2.83
C PHE A 109 4.19 -19.05 2.56
N GLY A 110 3.45 -19.80 1.75
CA GLY A 110 3.97 -21.01 1.13
C GLY A 110 4.90 -20.68 -0.04
N PRO A 111 5.76 -21.62 -0.46
CA PRO A 111 6.71 -21.40 -1.54
C PRO A 111 5.98 -20.94 -2.82
N PRO A 112 6.29 -19.73 -3.35
CA PRO A 112 5.63 -19.23 -4.53
C PRO A 112 6.10 -19.98 -5.79
N ALA A 113 5.16 -20.25 -6.69
CA ALA A 113 5.42 -20.77 -8.02
C ALA A 113 5.09 -19.69 -9.06
N GLY A 114 6.00 -19.47 -10.02
CA GLY A 114 5.84 -18.42 -11.02
C GLY A 114 6.28 -18.83 -12.42
N THR A 115 5.99 -17.96 -13.38
CA THR A 115 6.52 -18.08 -14.74
C THR A 115 8.00 -17.69 -14.79
N ARG A 116 8.68 -17.97 -15.91
CA ARG A 116 10.08 -17.57 -16.13
C ARG A 116 10.23 -16.83 -17.46
N LYS A 117 9.76 -15.59 -17.50
CA LYS A 117 9.98 -14.63 -18.59
C LYS A 117 11.29 -13.89 -18.33
N MET A 118 11.91 -13.43 -19.41
CA MET A 118 13.06 -12.54 -19.34
C MET A 118 12.58 -11.11 -19.59
N CYS A 119 12.91 -10.21 -18.68
CA CYS A 119 12.58 -8.79 -18.72
C CYS A 119 13.85 -7.95 -18.57
N PRO A 120 13.78 -6.62 -18.80
CA PRO A 120 14.85 -5.71 -18.42
C PRO A 120 15.30 -5.88 -16.97
N GLU A 121 16.57 -5.57 -16.70
CA GLU A 121 17.19 -5.84 -15.39
C GLU A 121 16.44 -5.18 -14.22
N ALA A 122 15.97 -3.95 -14.40
CA ALA A 122 15.20 -3.24 -13.36
C ALA A 122 13.93 -3.99 -12.95
N GLU A 123 13.21 -4.61 -13.89
CA GLU A 123 12.02 -5.42 -13.61
C GLU A 123 12.38 -6.74 -12.91
N MET A 124 13.54 -7.32 -13.26
CA MET A 124 14.04 -8.54 -12.65
C MET A 124 14.53 -8.33 -11.22
N GLU A 125 15.14 -7.18 -10.92
CA GLU A 125 15.54 -6.80 -9.55
C GLU A 125 14.32 -6.65 -8.63
N VAL A 126 13.29 -5.95 -9.11
CA VAL A 126 12.01 -5.83 -8.38
C VAL A 126 11.41 -7.21 -8.14
N GLU A 127 11.41 -8.08 -9.15
CA GLU A 127 10.93 -9.45 -8.99
C GLU A 127 11.67 -10.23 -7.91
N ARG A 128 13.00 -10.19 -7.90
CA ARG A 128 13.78 -10.90 -6.88
C ARG A 128 13.46 -10.39 -5.49
N ALA A 129 13.37 -9.08 -5.32
CA ALA A 129 13.07 -8.46 -4.04
C ALA A 129 11.64 -8.76 -3.56
N VAL A 130 10.65 -8.76 -4.46
CA VAL A 130 9.27 -9.16 -4.13
C VAL A 130 9.21 -10.63 -3.72
N LEU A 131 9.82 -11.54 -4.49
CA LEU A 131 9.79 -12.96 -4.17
C LEU A 131 10.52 -13.29 -2.87
N ALA A 132 11.62 -12.61 -2.57
CA ALA A 132 12.33 -12.76 -1.30
C ALA A 132 11.48 -12.30 -0.09
N ALA A 133 10.64 -11.27 -0.26
CA ALA A 133 9.73 -10.81 0.79
C ALA A 133 8.53 -11.77 1.02
N LEU A 134 8.27 -12.69 0.08
CA LEU A 134 7.20 -13.68 0.15
C LEU A 134 7.72 -15.08 0.50
N ASP A 135 9.00 -15.21 0.84
CA ASP A 135 9.64 -16.47 1.23
C ASP A 135 9.84 -16.48 2.76
N GLY A 136 8.83 -16.93 3.49
CA GLY A 136 8.81 -16.97 4.96
C GLY A 136 7.42 -17.04 5.55
#